data_AF-A0AAQ3QD79-F1
#
_entry.id   AF-A0AAQ3QD79-F1
#
_cell.length_a   1.000
_cell.length_b   1.000
_cell.length_c   1.000
_cell.angle_alpha   90.00
_cell.angle_beta   90.00
_cell.angle_gamma   90.00
#
_symmetry.space_group_name_H-M   'P 1'
#
loop_
_entity.id
_entity.type
_entity.pdbx_description
1 polymer ?
#
loop_
_entity_poly.entity_id
_entity_poly.type
_entity_poly.pdbx_seq_one_letter_code
_entity_poly.pdbx_strand_id
1 'polypeptide(L)'
;MMAELNIAESRLVALNTPEQYARALELGPDDGGVAAIVDELPYIELFLSNNCKYRTVGQVFTKSGWGFAFPRDSPLAVDLSTAILTLSENGDLQRIHDKWLARGGCTSQDTDIDSSRLSLGSFWGLFLFSGLVCVLALVVFFTRIFCQYSKYSSQDERRMSDPERSFRRPMCLNSIKELISFVDKKEEDVKSVIKQKTSCKQKQSIQVYNGENEISDKFILPA
;
A
#
# COMPACT_ATOMS: atom_id res chain seq x y z
N MET A 1 -26.39 -8.01 23.30
CA MET A 1 -25.30 -7.16 22.78
C MET A 1 -24.42 -7.94 21.80
N MET A 2 -23.83 -9.09 22.15
CA MET A 2 -22.96 -9.85 21.24
C MET A 2 -23.66 -10.44 20.00
N ALA A 3 -24.96 -10.75 20.09
CA ALA A 3 -25.75 -11.27 18.97
C ALA A 3 -25.99 -10.26 17.83
N GLU A 4 -25.82 -8.96 18.08
CA GLU A 4 -26.10 -7.92 17.07
C GLU A 4 -24.95 -7.71 16.08
N LEU A 5 -23.74 -8.15 16.44
CA LEU A 5 -22.54 -7.95 15.62
C LEU A 5 -22.19 -9.16 14.75
N ASN A 6 -22.94 -10.26 14.84
CA ASN A 6 -22.68 -11.52 14.12
C ASN A 6 -21.23 -12.04 14.30
N ILE A 7 -20.64 -11.81 15.47
CA ILE A 7 -19.31 -12.31 15.83
C ILE A 7 -19.48 -13.56 16.69
N ALA A 8 -18.86 -14.65 16.28
CA ALA A 8 -18.83 -15.88 17.08
C ALA A 8 -18.13 -15.64 18.42
N GLU A 9 -18.75 -16.05 19.52
CA GLU A 9 -18.22 -15.86 20.88
C GLU A 9 -16.84 -16.49 21.07
N SER A 10 -16.55 -17.58 20.35
CA SER A 10 -15.24 -18.24 20.34
C SER A 10 -14.10 -17.38 19.79
N ARG A 11 -14.39 -16.26 19.12
CA ARG A 11 -13.41 -15.30 18.61
C ARG A 11 -13.19 -14.12 19.56
N LEU A 12 -13.98 -14.01 20.61
CA LEU A 12 -13.87 -12.93 21.59
C LEU A 12 -12.79 -13.29 22.61
N VAL A 13 -11.86 -12.37 22.80
CA VAL A 13 -10.80 -12.48 23.80
C VAL A 13 -11.02 -11.38 24.81
N ALA A 14 -11.14 -11.76 26.09
CA ALA A 14 -11.25 -10.79 27.18
C ALA A 14 -9.88 -10.16 27.43
N LEU A 15 -9.79 -8.84 27.26
CA LEU A 15 -8.62 -8.04 27.55
C LEU A 15 -9.04 -7.00 28.59
N ASN A 16 -8.23 -6.80 29.63
CA ASN A 16 -8.64 -5.99 30.79
C ASN A 16 -7.78 -4.74 31.01
N THR A 17 -6.64 -4.64 30.32
CA THR A 17 -5.72 -3.51 30.52
C THR A 17 -5.30 -2.87 29.19
N PRO A 18 -4.99 -1.56 29.18
CA PRO A 18 -4.54 -0.86 27.97
C PRO A 18 -3.28 -1.47 27.35
N GLU A 19 -2.39 -2.03 28.17
CA GLU A 19 -1.16 -2.68 27.69
C GLU A 19 -1.47 -3.99 26.96
N GLN A 20 -2.49 -4.72 27.42
CA GLN A 20 -2.98 -5.91 26.73
C GLN A 20 -3.61 -5.53 25.40
N TYR A 21 -4.29 -4.38 25.31
CA TYR A 21 -4.86 -3.88 24.05
C TYR A 21 -3.75 -3.64 23.03
N ALA A 22 -2.72 -2.88 23.43
CA ALA A 22 -1.58 -2.59 22.56
C ALA A 22 -0.89 -3.88 22.09
N ARG A 23 -0.57 -4.80 23.01
CA ARG A 23 0.09 -6.06 22.66
C ARG A 23 -0.75 -6.92 21.71
N ALA A 24 -2.04 -7.08 21.99
CA ALA A 24 -2.92 -7.90 21.18
C ALA A 24 -3.10 -7.31 19.77
N LEU A 25 -3.16 -5.98 19.65
CA LEU A 25 -3.20 -5.29 18.35
C LEU A 25 -1.86 -5.38 17.60
N GLU A 26 -0.72 -5.34 18.30
CA GLU A 26 0.60 -5.49 17.66
C GLU A 26 0.84 -6.89 17.10
N LEU A 27 0.40 -7.93 17.81
CA LEU A 27 0.46 -9.32 17.33
C LEU A 27 -0.44 -9.53 16.10
N GLY A 28 -1.62 -8.88 16.09
CA GLY A 28 -2.58 -9.03 15.01
C GLY A 28 -3.20 -10.45 14.95
N PRO A 29 -4.21 -10.66 14.08
CA PRO A 29 -4.96 -11.91 14.05
C PRO A 29 -4.13 -13.13 13.62
N ASP A 30 -3.06 -12.94 12.85
CA ASP A 30 -2.25 -14.03 12.31
C ASP A 30 -1.24 -14.59 13.34
N ASP A 31 -0.79 -13.77 14.30
CA ASP A 31 0.18 -14.16 15.34
C ASP A 31 -0.49 -14.40 16.72
N GLY A 32 -1.78 -14.72 16.71
CA GLY A 32 -2.55 -15.02 17.93
C GLY A 32 -3.01 -13.80 18.75
N GLY A 33 -2.93 -12.60 18.16
CA GLY A 33 -3.52 -11.37 18.66
C GLY A 33 -4.94 -11.11 18.15
N VAL A 34 -5.33 -9.84 18.07
CA VAL A 34 -6.68 -9.41 17.68
C VAL A 34 -6.64 -8.40 16.55
N ALA A 35 -7.64 -8.44 15.68
CA ALA A 35 -7.78 -7.49 14.57
C ALA A 35 -8.35 -6.14 15.01
N ALA A 36 -9.15 -6.11 16.08
CA ALA A 36 -9.80 -4.93 16.59
C ALA A 36 -10.15 -5.09 18.08
N ILE A 37 -10.24 -3.96 18.78
CA ILE A 37 -10.72 -3.86 20.16
C ILE A 37 -12.07 -3.15 20.14
N VAL A 38 -13.02 -3.65 20.93
CA VAL A 38 -14.33 -3.03 21.12
C VAL A 38 -14.50 -2.77 22.61
N ASP A 39 -14.63 -1.50 22.98
CA ASP A 39 -14.80 -1.04 24.36
C ASP A 39 -15.51 0.32 24.35
N GLU A 40 -15.82 0.86 25.52
CA GLU A 40 -16.44 2.17 25.69
C GLU A 40 -15.52 3.29 25.18
N LEU A 41 -16.10 4.29 24.52
CA LEU A 41 -15.39 5.39 23.87
C LEU A 41 -14.35 6.11 24.75
N PRO A 42 -14.62 6.49 26.02
CA PRO A 42 -13.62 7.21 26.83
C PRO A 42 -12.38 6.37 27.13
N TYR A 43 -12.49 5.03 27.22
CA TYR A 43 -11.32 4.16 27.39
C TYR A 43 -10.49 4.07 26.12
N ILE A 44 -11.16 3.95 24.96
CA ILE A 44 -10.50 3.95 23.66
C ILE A 44 -9.82 5.29 23.38
N GLU A 45 -10.47 6.42 23.65
CA GLU A 45 -9.88 7.75 23.48
C GLU A 45 -8.61 7.94 24.33
N LEU A 46 -8.65 7.49 25.60
CA LEU A 46 -7.48 7.49 26.47
C LEU A 46 -6.36 6.57 25.96
N PHE A 47 -6.71 5.38 25.45
CA PHE A 47 -5.74 4.46 24.86
C PHE A 47 -5.08 5.06 23.62
N LEU A 48 -5.86 5.66 22.72
CA LEU A 48 -5.39 6.27 21.48
C LEU A 48 -4.56 7.52 21.70
N SER A 49 -4.88 8.30 22.74
CA SER A 49 -4.05 9.40 23.24
C SER A 49 -2.60 8.93 23.47
N ASN A 50 -2.42 7.76 24.08
CA ASN A 50 -1.08 7.22 24.34
C ASN A 50 -0.49 6.40 23.18
N ASN A 51 -1.30 6.02 22.18
CA ASN A 51 -0.91 5.09 21.11
C ASN A 51 -1.34 5.59 19.72
N CYS A 52 -0.49 6.40 19.10
CA CYS A 52 -0.74 7.03 17.80
C CYS A 52 -0.75 6.09 16.60
N LYS A 53 -0.34 4.83 16.78
CA LYS A 53 -0.32 3.81 15.72
C LYS A 53 -1.72 3.34 15.35
N TYR A 54 -2.70 3.56 16.22
CA TYR A 54 -4.04 3.03 16.10
C TYR A 54 -5.06 4.14 15.88
N ARG A 55 -6.23 3.76 15.36
CA ARG A 55 -7.34 4.67 15.16
C ARG A 55 -8.66 3.93 15.26
N THR A 56 -9.69 4.59 15.77
CA THR A 56 -11.07 4.09 15.71
C THR A 56 -11.59 4.12 14.28
N VAL A 57 -12.18 3.01 13.83
CA VAL A 57 -12.78 2.88 12.50
C VAL A 57 -14.28 2.63 12.64
N GLY A 58 -15.09 3.28 11.81
CA GLY A 58 -16.54 3.10 11.79
C GLY A 58 -17.29 4.08 12.68
N GLN A 59 -18.58 3.80 12.88
CA GLN A 59 -19.48 4.58 13.72
C GLN A 59 -19.58 3.96 15.12
N VAL A 60 -19.91 4.78 16.11
CA VAL A 60 -20.19 4.30 17.47
C VAL A 60 -21.48 3.47 17.45
N PHE A 61 -21.37 2.19 17.79
CA PHE A 61 -22.47 1.23 17.71
C PHE A 61 -23.42 1.31 18.91
N THR A 62 -22.92 1.66 20.09
CA THR A 62 -23.69 1.71 21.34
C THR A 62 -23.66 3.11 21.94
N LYS A 63 -24.83 3.65 22.29
CA LYS A 63 -24.97 4.91 23.02
C LYS A 63 -25.36 4.64 24.46
N SER A 64 -24.48 3.99 25.18
CA SER A 64 -24.63 3.77 26.62
C SER A 64 -24.16 5.00 27.39
N GLY A 65 -24.86 5.33 28.49
CA GLY A 65 -24.54 6.46 29.36
C GLY A 65 -24.08 5.99 30.74
N TRP A 66 -23.26 6.81 31.38
CA TRP A 66 -22.78 6.59 32.75
C TRP A 66 -23.67 7.34 33.74
N GLY A 67 -23.85 6.80 34.94
CA GLY A 67 -24.71 7.40 35.95
C GLY A 67 -24.28 7.08 37.38
N PHE A 68 -24.72 7.91 38.30
CA PHE A 68 -24.52 7.72 39.74
C PHE A 68 -25.75 7.03 40.33
N ALA A 69 -25.52 6.01 41.16
CA ALA A 69 -26.60 5.25 41.80
C ALA A 69 -26.70 5.60 43.29
N PHE A 70 -27.93 5.80 43.76
CA PHE A 70 -28.24 6.09 45.15
C PHE A 70 -29.36 5.18 45.66
N PRO A 71 -29.48 4.96 46.99
CA PRO A 71 -30.65 4.32 47.57
C PRO A 71 -31.94 5.02 47.15
N ARG A 72 -33.02 4.23 47.06
CA ARG A 72 -34.34 4.74 46.71
C ARG A 72 -34.76 5.84 47.69
N ASP A 73 -35.39 6.89 47.15
CA ASP A 73 -35.91 8.04 47.90
C ASP A 73 -34.82 8.92 48.58
N SER A 74 -33.55 8.75 48.18
CA SER A 74 -32.47 9.62 48.65
C SER A 74 -32.55 11.01 48.00
N PRO A 75 -32.56 12.10 48.79
CA PRO A 75 -32.55 13.47 48.24
C PRO A 75 -31.26 13.78 47.47
N LEU A 76 -30.16 13.09 47.78
CA LEU A 76 -28.86 13.25 47.12
C LEU A 76 -28.91 12.96 45.61
N ALA A 77 -29.80 12.07 45.18
CA ALA A 77 -29.97 11.77 43.76
C ALA A 77 -30.47 13.00 42.99
N VAL A 78 -31.40 13.76 43.58
CA VAL A 78 -31.96 14.98 42.98
C VAL A 78 -30.92 16.09 42.99
N ASP A 79 -30.23 16.28 44.11
CA ASP A 79 -29.19 17.31 44.24
C ASP A 79 -28.04 17.08 43.25
N LEU A 80 -27.53 15.85 43.14
CA LEU A 80 -26.44 15.53 42.22
C LEU A 80 -26.88 15.65 40.75
N SER A 81 -28.07 15.16 40.41
CA SER A 81 -28.59 15.26 39.04
C SER A 81 -28.76 16.72 38.62
N THR A 82 -29.26 17.57 39.52
CA THR A 82 -29.41 19.01 39.29
C THR A 82 -28.05 19.68 39.12
N ALA A 83 -27.07 19.36 39.97
CA ALA A 83 -25.71 19.87 39.86
C ALA A 83 -25.05 19.48 38.52
N ILE A 84 -25.20 18.23 38.08
CA ILE A 84 -24.68 17.77 36.78
C ILE A 84 -25.35 18.52 35.62
N LEU A 85 -26.67 18.73 35.70
CA LEU A 85 -27.39 19.50 34.68
C LEU A 85 -26.86 20.94 34.58
N THR A 86 -26.70 21.63 35.71
CA THR A 86 -26.14 22.99 35.76
C THR A 86 -24.71 23.03 35.21
N LEU A 87 -23.87 22.03 35.51
CA LEU A 87 -22.52 21.93 34.94
C LEU A 87 -22.53 21.69 33.43
N SER A 88 -23.51 20.93 32.93
CA SER A 88 -23.69 20.70 31.49
C SER A 88 -24.15 21.96 30.77
N GLU A 89 -25.11 22.71 31.33
CA GLU A 89 -25.65 23.93 30.74
C GLU A 89 -24.61 25.04 30.65
N ASN A 90 -23.75 25.16 31.66
CA ASN A 90 -22.69 26.16 31.71
C ASN A 90 -21.44 25.77 30.89
N GLY A 91 -21.39 24.56 30.33
CA GLY A 91 -20.24 24.04 29.57
C GLY A 91 -19.05 23.61 30.44
N ASP A 92 -19.15 23.72 31.76
CA ASP A 92 -18.12 23.32 32.71
C ASP A 92 -17.85 21.81 32.66
N LEU A 93 -18.90 21.01 32.38
CA LEU A 93 -18.78 19.57 32.19
C LEU A 93 -17.85 19.23 31.02
N GLN A 94 -17.97 19.95 29.90
CA GLN A 94 -17.08 19.79 28.74
C GLN A 94 -15.64 20.20 29.08
N ARG A 95 -15.45 21.29 29.83
CA ARG A 95 -14.12 21.71 30.29
C ARG A 95 -13.46 20.65 31.19
N ILE A 96 -14.23 19.99 32.04
CA ILE A 96 -13.75 18.86 32.85
C ILE A 96 -13.38 17.69 31.94
N HIS A 97 -14.26 17.32 30.99
CA HIS A 97 -13.99 16.27 30.01
C HIS A 97 -12.67 16.52 29.28
N ASP A 98 -12.49 17.70 28.68
CA ASP A 98 -11.30 18.00 27.88
C ASP A 98 -10.03 18.06 28.74
N LYS A 99 -10.14 18.54 29.97
CA LYS A 99 -9.00 18.62 30.90
C LYS A 99 -8.49 17.24 31.32
N TRP A 100 -9.36 16.24 31.44
CA TRP A 100 -9.01 14.91 31.95
C TRP A 100 -8.89 13.84 30.87
N LEU A 101 -9.69 13.92 29.79
CA LEU A 101 -9.76 12.91 28.73
C LEU A 101 -9.08 13.36 27.42
N ALA A 102 -9.10 14.65 27.07
CA ALA A 102 -8.52 15.13 25.81
C ALA A 102 -7.01 15.51 25.92
N ARG A 103 -6.37 15.29 27.06
CA ARG A 103 -5.08 15.92 27.40
C ARG A 103 -3.84 15.33 26.72
N GLY A 104 -3.98 14.28 25.92
CA GLY A 104 -2.82 13.63 25.32
C GLY A 104 -3.06 13.15 23.90
N GLY A 105 -3.98 13.77 23.15
CA GLY A 105 -4.11 13.47 21.74
C GLY A 105 -2.72 13.49 21.11
N CYS A 106 -2.40 12.45 20.35
CA CYS A 106 -1.33 12.50 19.38
C CYS A 106 -1.49 13.83 18.68
N THR A 107 -0.68 14.83 19.06
CA THR A 107 -0.45 15.94 18.17
C THR A 107 -0.09 15.22 16.90
N SER A 108 -0.86 15.45 15.84
CA SER A 108 -0.39 15.13 14.51
C SER A 108 1.03 15.68 14.52
N GLN A 109 2.01 14.81 14.73
CA GLN A 109 3.37 15.14 14.52
C GLN A 109 3.32 15.28 13.02
N ASP A 110 3.11 16.54 12.64
CA ASP A 110 3.41 17.18 11.38
C ASP A 110 4.94 17.07 11.15
N THR A 111 5.52 15.92 11.47
CA THR A 111 6.81 15.42 11.04
C THR A 111 6.64 14.42 9.91
N ASP A 112 5.40 14.12 9.50
CA ASP A 112 5.07 13.52 8.21
C ASP A 112 4.45 14.55 7.25
N ILE A 113 5.13 15.69 7.10
CA ILE A 113 4.97 16.60 5.94
C ILE A 113 5.42 15.91 4.63
N ASP A 114 5.67 14.59 4.64
CA ASP A 114 5.98 13.78 3.47
C ASP A 114 4.81 12.89 3.01
N SER A 115 3.81 12.63 3.87
CA SER A 115 2.67 11.76 3.52
C SER A 115 1.56 12.47 2.72
N SER A 116 1.51 13.81 2.77
CA SER A 116 0.53 14.62 2.03
C SER A 116 1.04 15.10 0.66
N ARG A 117 2.26 14.73 0.26
CA ARG A 117 2.68 14.85 -1.14
C ARG A 117 2.08 13.66 -1.85
N LEU A 118 1.07 13.86 -2.71
CA LEU A 118 0.56 12.79 -3.58
C LEU A 118 1.76 12.04 -4.17
N SER A 119 1.99 10.82 -3.67
CA SER A 119 3.13 10.01 -4.06
C SER A 119 3.13 9.91 -5.59
N LEU A 120 4.29 10.15 -6.20
CA LEU A 120 4.49 9.91 -7.64
C LEU A 120 4.11 8.47 -8.05
N GLY A 121 4.04 7.55 -7.09
CA GLY A 121 3.50 6.20 -7.29
C GLY A 121 2.01 6.16 -7.63
N SER A 122 1.18 7.03 -7.05
CA SER A 122 -0.25 7.12 -7.38
C SER A 122 -0.49 7.74 -8.77
N PHE A 123 0.50 8.45 -9.32
CA PHE A 123 0.44 9.07 -10.64
C PHE A 123 1.02 8.21 -11.77
N TRP A 124 1.36 6.96 -11.49
CA TRP A 124 1.83 6.04 -12.51
C TRP A 124 0.82 5.92 -13.67
N GLY A 125 -0.48 5.95 -13.39
CA GLY A 125 -1.53 5.97 -14.42
C GLY A 125 -1.41 7.14 -15.40
N LEU A 126 -1.10 8.36 -14.93
CA LEU A 126 -0.93 9.53 -15.78
C LEU A 126 0.34 9.44 -16.63
N PHE A 127 1.43 8.91 -16.07
CA PHE A 127 2.67 8.72 -16.81
C PHE A 127 2.52 7.66 -17.92
N LEU A 128 1.84 6.55 -17.64
CA LEU A 128 1.53 5.52 -18.64
C LEU A 128 0.64 6.08 -19.75
N PHE A 129 -0.40 6.83 -19.40
CA PHE A 129 -1.31 7.43 -20.37
C PHE A 129 -0.58 8.45 -21.26
N SER A 130 0.20 9.34 -20.64
CA SER A 130 1.01 10.33 -21.37
C SER A 130 2.04 9.65 -22.28
N GLY A 131 2.76 8.65 -21.79
CA GLY A 131 3.72 7.88 -22.58
C GLY A 131 3.06 7.16 -23.77
N LEU A 132 1.90 6.52 -23.56
CA LEU A 132 1.17 5.84 -24.62
C LEU A 132 0.75 6.80 -25.74
N VAL A 133 0.22 7.97 -25.38
CA VAL A 133 -0.17 9.01 -26.35
C VAL A 133 1.04 9.52 -27.14
N CYS A 134 2.18 9.74 -26.47
CA CYS A 134 3.42 10.16 -27.12
C CYS A 134 3.94 9.09 -28.10
N VAL A 135 3.93 7.81 -27.72
CA VAL A 135 4.36 6.71 -28.60
C VAL A 135 3.45 6.59 -29.82
N LEU A 136 2.13 6.66 -29.63
CA LEU A 136 1.17 6.65 -30.74
C LEU A 136 1.39 7.82 -31.71
N ALA A 137 1.63 9.02 -31.18
CA ALA A 137 1.94 10.19 -32.00
C ALA A 137 3.23 10.01 -32.81
N LEU A 138 4.28 9.47 -32.19
CA LEU A 138 5.54 9.16 -32.88
C LEU A 138 5.34 8.11 -33.98
N VAL A 139 4.61 7.03 -33.71
CA VAL A 139 4.32 5.98 -34.71
C VAL A 139 3.56 6.56 -35.91
N VAL A 140 2.56 7.40 -35.67
CA VAL A 140 1.82 8.09 -36.75
C VAL A 140 2.75 9.03 -37.53
N PHE A 141 3.64 9.75 -36.86
CA PHE A 141 4.60 10.64 -37.53
C PHE A 141 5.60 9.85 -38.40
N PHE A 142 6.21 8.79 -37.86
CA PHE A 142 7.14 7.94 -38.60
C PHE A 142 6.45 7.24 -39.78
N THR A 143 5.24 6.72 -39.60
CA THR A 143 4.48 6.10 -40.70
C THR A 143 4.15 7.13 -41.79
N ARG A 144 3.84 8.38 -41.44
CA ARG A 144 3.62 9.46 -42.42
C ARG A 144 4.88 9.79 -43.21
N ILE A 145 6.01 9.98 -42.52
CA ILE A 145 7.30 10.28 -43.16
C ILE A 145 7.75 9.12 -44.05
N PHE A 146 7.64 7.88 -43.55
CA PHE A 146 8.00 6.69 -44.31
C PHE A 146 7.08 6.46 -45.52
N CYS A 147 5.77 6.70 -45.39
CA CYS A 147 4.85 6.67 -46.52
C CYS A 147 5.22 7.71 -47.59
N GLN A 148 5.56 8.94 -47.18
CA GLN A 148 5.97 10.00 -48.11
C GLN A 148 7.31 9.66 -48.78
N TYR A 149 8.26 9.12 -48.04
CA TYR A 149 9.56 8.68 -48.55
C TYR A 149 9.43 7.52 -49.53
N SER A 150 8.62 6.50 -49.19
CA SER A 150 8.29 5.38 -50.08
C SER A 150 7.56 5.85 -51.34
N LYS A 151 6.67 6.84 -51.23
CA LYS A 151 5.99 7.44 -52.38
C LYS A 151 6.94 8.22 -53.30
N TYR A 152 8.02 8.77 -52.75
CA TYR A 152 9.07 9.44 -53.52
C TYR A 152 10.03 8.44 -54.18
N SER A 153 10.47 7.42 -53.44
CA SER A 153 11.33 6.35 -53.97
C SER A 153 10.64 5.48 -55.04
N SER A 154 9.33 5.25 -54.92
CA SER A 154 8.53 4.56 -55.96
C SER A 154 8.17 5.45 -57.17
N GLN A 155 8.56 6.73 -57.16
CA GLN A 155 8.47 7.61 -58.32
C GLN A 155 9.74 7.53 -59.18
N ASP A 156 10.90 7.22 -58.59
CA ASP A 156 12.16 7.00 -59.31
C ASP A 156 12.12 5.74 -60.19
N GLU A 157 11.28 4.75 -59.84
CA GLU A 157 11.06 3.52 -60.64
C GLU A 157 9.87 3.59 -61.63
N ARG A 158 9.25 4.76 -61.84
CA ARG A 158 8.11 4.91 -62.79
C ARG A 158 8.39 5.80 -64.00
N ARG A 159 9.53 5.57 -64.67
CA ARG A 159 9.65 5.75 -66.12
C ARG A 159 9.60 4.40 -66.86
N MET A 160 8.55 3.62 -66.68
CA MET A 160 7.94 2.83 -67.77
C MET A 160 6.66 2.15 -67.30
N SER A 161 5.63 2.27 -68.15
CA SER A 161 4.46 1.39 -68.29
C SER A 161 3.23 1.67 -67.40
N ASP A 162 2.12 1.92 -68.11
CA ASP A 162 0.74 2.20 -67.66
C ASP A 162 -0.12 0.90 -67.74
N PRO A 163 -1.45 0.92 -67.54
CA PRO A 163 -2.15 0.62 -66.28
C PRO A 163 -2.99 -0.68 -66.32
N GLU A 164 -3.27 -1.31 -65.17
CA GLU A 164 -4.63 -1.82 -64.89
C GLU A 164 -4.84 -2.36 -63.45
N ARG A 165 -6.06 -2.11 -62.95
CA ARG A 165 -6.86 -2.81 -61.92
C ARG A 165 -6.37 -2.93 -60.46
N SER A 166 -6.89 -2.00 -59.67
CA SER A 166 -7.70 -2.23 -58.45
C SER A 166 -7.53 -3.57 -57.69
N PHE A 167 -6.70 -3.53 -56.64
CA PHE A 167 -7.09 -4.01 -55.31
C PHE A 167 -6.30 -3.20 -54.28
N ARG A 168 -6.98 -2.31 -53.53
CA ARG A 168 -6.34 -1.47 -52.50
C ARG A 168 -5.84 -2.37 -51.35
N ARG A 169 -4.64 -2.93 -51.48
CA ARG A 169 -3.89 -3.48 -50.35
C ARG A 169 -3.30 -2.29 -49.57
N PRO A 170 -3.47 -2.19 -48.24
CA PRO A 170 -2.65 -1.26 -47.47
C PRO A 170 -1.21 -1.77 -47.53
N MET A 171 -0.41 -1.08 -48.35
CA MET A 171 0.99 -1.38 -48.60
C MET A 171 1.82 -0.87 -47.41
N CYS A 172 1.71 -1.52 -46.25
CA CYS A 172 2.50 -1.18 -45.06
C CYS A 172 3.07 -2.42 -44.33
N LEU A 173 2.89 -3.62 -44.90
CA LEU A 173 3.37 -4.87 -44.30
C LEU A 173 4.89 -5.12 -44.45
N ASN A 174 5.60 -4.34 -45.28
CA ASN A 174 7.04 -4.56 -45.50
C ASN A 174 7.92 -3.98 -44.38
N SER A 175 7.54 -2.84 -43.79
CA SER A 175 8.34 -2.18 -42.75
C SER A 175 8.09 -2.78 -41.35
N ILE A 176 6.88 -3.30 -41.10
CA ILE A 176 6.56 -4.04 -39.86
C ILE A 176 7.36 -5.34 -39.79
N LYS A 177 7.68 -5.97 -40.93
CA LYS A 177 8.50 -7.18 -41.00
C LYS A 177 9.94 -6.94 -40.52
N GLU A 178 10.50 -5.76 -40.80
CA GLU A 178 11.84 -5.39 -40.36
C GLU A 178 11.88 -5.15 -38.84
N LEU A 179 10.89 -4.43 -38.30
CA LEU A 179 10.76 -4.23 -36.85
C LEU A 179 10.51 -5.54 -36.09
N ILE A 180 9.66 -6.44 -36.60
CA ILE A 180 9.47 -7.77 -36.02
C ILE A 180 10.81 -8.54 -36.04
N SER A 181 11.56 -8.47 -37.13
CA SER A 181 12.88 -9.13 -37.21
C SER A 181 13.92 -8.52 -36.27
N PHE A 182 13.85 -7.21 -36.02
CA PHE A 182 14.75 -6.53 -35.08
C PHE A 182 14.38 -6.84 -33.62
N VAL A 183 13.09 -7.00 -33.32
CA VAL A 183 12.59 -7.40 -32.01
C VAL A 183 12.97 -8.86 -31.71
N ASP A 184 12.77 -9.78 -32.65
CA ASP A 184 13.19 -11.18 -32.52
C ASP A 184 14.70 -11.27 -32.27
N LYS A 185 15.50 -10.55 -33.07
CA LYS A 185 16.97 -10.50 -32.89
C LYS A 185 17.37 -9.99 -31.50
N LYS A 186 16.65 -8.99 -30.97
CA LYS A 186 16.93 -8.43 -29.64
C LYS A 186 16.49 -9.36 -28.50
N GLU A 187 15.46 -10.19 -28.70
CA GLU A 187 15.06 -11.21 -27.71
C GLU A 187 16.13 -12.31 -27.54
N GLU A 188 16.77 -12.72 -28.64
CA GLU A 188 17.87 -13.70 -28.62
C GLU A 188 19.11 -13.17 -27.87
N ASP A 189 19.47 -11.90 -28.08
CA ASP A 189 20.57 -11.24 -27.36
C ASP A 189 20.29 -11.18 -25.85
N VAL A 190 19.05 -10.89 -25.44
CA VAL A 190 18.64 -10.87 -24.02
C VAL A 190 18.68 -12.27 -23.40
N LYS A 191 18.22 -13.30 -24.10
CA LYS A 191 18.31 -14.70 -23.64
C LYS A 191 19.77 -15.14 -23.46
N SER A 192 20.68 -14.72 -24.35
CA SER A 192 22.09 -15.08 -24.26
C SER A 192 22.77 -14.48 -23.02
N VAL A 193 22.47 -13.21 -22.70
CA VAL A 193 23.01 -12.50 -21.53
C VAL A 193 22.45 -13.08 -20.22
N ILE A 194 21.18 -13.48 -20.19
CA ILE A 194 20.58 -14.15 -19.03
C ILE A 194 21.22 -15.52 -18.80
N LYS A 195 21.43 -16.31 -19.86
CA LYS A 195 22.06 -17.64 -19.79
C LYS A 195 23.53 -17.57 -19.35
N GLN A 196 24.24 -16.53 -19.78
CA GLN A 196 25.62 -16.24 -19.34
C GLN A 196 25.67 -15.84 -17.86
N LYS A 197 24.70 -15.04 -17.37
CA LYS A 197 24.57 -14.68 -15.95
C LYS A 197 24.27 -15.89 -15.06
N THR A 198 23.43 -16.83 -15.49
CA THR A 198 23.18 -18.08 -14.74
C THR A 198 24.40 -19.00 -14.69
N SER A 199 25.18 -19.10 -15.77
CA SER A 199 26.40 -19.92 -15.80
C SER A 199 27.52 -19.35 -14.91
N CYS A 200 27.64 -18.02 -14.81
CA CYS A 200 28.61 -17.38 -13.93
C CYS A 200 28.24 -17.55 -12.44
N LYS A 201 26.95 -17.46 -12.10
CA LYS A 201 26.45 -17.67 -10.72
C LYS A 201 26.71 -19.11 -10.23
N GLN A 202 26.61 -20.10 -11.12
CA GLN A 202 26.88 -21.50 -10.79
C GLN A 202 28.38 -21.83 -10.70
N LYS A 203 29.24 -21.11 -11.43
CA LYS A 203 30.70 -21.24 -11.30
C LYS A 203 31.23 -20.58 -10.03
N GLN A 204 30.56 -19.53 -9.55
CA GLN A 204 30.90 -18.86 -8.29
C GLN A 204 30.42 -19.64 -7.06
N SER A 205 29.32 -20.39 -7.14
CA SER A 205 28.92 -21.30 -6.06
C SER A 205 29.81 -22.56 -5.96
N ILE A 206 30.38 -23.05 -7.07
CA ILE A 206 31.29 -24.22 -7.05
C ILE A 206 32.70 -23.85 -6.54
N GLN A 207 33.17 -22.61 -6.73
CA GLN A 207 34.46 -22.15 -6.19
C GLN A 207 34.45 -21.95 -4.67
N VAL A 208 33.31 -21.61 -4.06
CA VAL A 208 33.22 -21.43 -2.60
C VAL A 208 33.23 -22.78 -1.84
N TYR A 209 32.78 -23.88 -2.45
CA TYR A 209 32.79 -25.20 -1.81
C TYR A 209 34.12 -25.96 -1.89
N ASN A 210 35.08 -25.51 -2.70
CA ASN A 210 36.40 -26.16 -2.85
C ASN A 210 37.55 -25.45 -2.10
N GLY A 211 37.25 -24.42 -1.29
CA GLY A 211 38.25 -23.62 -0.58
C GLY A 211 38.41 -23.90 0.92
N GLU A 212 37.64 -24.82 1.52
CA GLU A 212 37.61 -25.03 2.99
C GLU A 212 38.13 -26.40 3.47
N ASN A 213 38.86 -27.17 2.65
CA ASN A 213 39.39 -28.49 3.05
C ASN A 213 40.92 -28.64 2.94
N GLU A 214 41.67 -27.56 3.17
CA GLU A 214 43.10 -27.66 3.49
C GLU A 214 43.45 -26.58 4.52
N ILE A 215 44.25 -26.94 5.52
CA ILE A 215 44.69 -26.14 6.69
C ILE A 215 43.89 -26.45 7.97
N SER A 216 44.20 -27.60 8.56
CA SER A 216 44.43 -27.73 10.01
C SER A 216 45.12 -29.06 10.29
N ASP A 217 46.43 -29.09 10.09
CA ASP A 217 47.30 -30.10 10.68
C ASP A 217 48.63 -29.43 11.05
N LYS A 218 49.10 -29.70 12.27
CA LYS A 218 50.38 -29.31 12.93
C LYS A 218 50.31 -28.04 13.81
N PHE A 219 50.66 -28.03 15.11
CA PHE A 219 51.39 -29.01 15.94
C PHE A 219 51.48 -28.55 17.45
N ILE A 220 51.74 -29.51 18.37
CA ILE A 220 52.42 -29.43 19.72
C ILE A 220 51.55 -29.07 20.95
N LEU A 221 51.53 -29.73 22.13
CA LEU A 221 52.15 -30.94 22.73
C LEU A 221 51.38 -31.29 24.05
N PRO A 222 51.53 -32.51 24.63
CA PRO A 222 50.97 -32.90 25.93
C PRO A 222 52.00 -32.84 27.08
N ALA A 223 51.52 -32.46 28.27
CA ALA A 223 51.89 -32.96 29.60
C ALA A 223 50.87 -32.43 30.62
#